data_AF-A0A845PUS3-F1
#
_entry.id   AF-A0A845PUS3-F1
#
_cell.length_a   1.000
_cell.length_b   1.000
_cell.length_c   1.000
_cell.angle_alpha   90.00
_cell.angle_beta   90.00
_cell.angle_gamma   90.00
#
_symmetry.space_group_name_H-M   'P 1'
#
loop_
_entity.id
_entity.type
_entity.pdbx_description
1 polymer ?
#
loop_
_entity_poly.entity_id
_entity_poly.type
_entity_poly.pdbx_seq_one_letter_code
_entity_poly.pdbx_strand_id
1 'polypeptide(L)'
;METQKFSYDNNIVRAFLYATIVFGIAGFVLGLTAALMLFYPELPEFLLGTDDTTIQSLRSGNIQGLIHSQGALGFGRIRMMHTNTVIFAFVCNSFFFAAYYSIQRLLKARMYSDTLSWIHFWTWQLMIVASWVTFAMGFNTSKEYAEHEWPIDILIAFSWIIFGVNMFATIAKRRVRHLYV
;
A
#
# COMPACT_ATOMS: atom_id res chain seq x y z
N MET A 1 33.18 -28.32 -15.97
CA MET A 1 31.96 -27.47 -15.98
C MET A 1 32.39 -26.09 -15.52
N GLU A 2 32.37 -25.10 -16.41
CA GLU A 2 32.60 -23.70 -15.96
C GLU A 2 31.46 -23.28 -15.04
N THR A 3 31.80 -22.78 -13.85
CA THR A 3 30.85 -22.30 -12.87
C THR A 3 30.26 -20.98 -13.37
N GLN A 4 29.02 -21.00 -13.85
CA GLN A 4 28.32 -19.77 -14.22
C GLN A 4 28.13 -18.91 -12.96
N LYS A 5 28.78 -17.75 -12.92
CA LYS A 5 28.61 -16.76 -11.85
C LYS A 5 27.31 -15.98 -12.10
N PHE A 6 26.36 -16.06 -11.16
CA PHE A 6 25.11 -15.30 -11.20
C PHE A 6 25.20 -14.12 -10.25
N SER A 7 24.78 -12.95 -10.72
CA SER A 7 24.58 -11.75 -9.89
C SER A 7 23.13 -11.35 -9.98
N TYR A 8 22.43 -11.40 -8.85
CA TYR A 8 21.03 -10.98 -8.72
C TYR A 8 20.95 -9.62 -8.04
N ASP A 9 19.95 -8.82 -8.42
CA ASP A 9 19.62 -7.61 -7.69
C ASP A 9 18.73 -7.96 -6.49
N ASN A 10 19.34 -7.97 -5.31
CA ASN A 10 18.66 -8.19 -4.04
C ASN A 10 18.32 -6.89 -3.31
N ASN A 11 18.80 -5.75 -3.79
CA ASN A 11 18.56 -4.47 -3.11
C ASN A 11 17.10 -4.08 -3.27
N ILE A 12 16.56 -4.19 -4.49
CA ILE A 12 15.15 -3.91 -4.74
C ILE A 12 14.23 -4.89 -4.00
N VAL A 13 14.62 -6.15 -3.93
CA VAL A 13 13.89 -7.19 -3.19
C VAL A 13 13.81 -6.82 -1.70
N ARG A 14 14.92 -6.41 -1.10
CA ARG A 14 14.96 -5.97 0.30
C ARG A 14 14.11 -4.71 0.52
N ALA A 15 14.14 -3.76 -0.42
CA ALA A 15 13.32 -2.56 -0.32
C ALA A 15 11.83 -2.88 -0.28
N PHE A 16 11.33 -3.74 -1.18
CA PHE A 16 9.94 -4.20 -1.15
C PHE A 16 9.61 -5.04 0.10
N LEU A 17 10.55 -5.85 0.60
CA LEU A 17 10.36 -6.59 1.85
C LEU A 17 10.20 -5.64 3.05
N TYR A 18 11.06 -4.63 3.18
CA TYR A 18 10.96 -3.65 4.26
C TYR A 18 9.66 -2.84 4.17
N ALA A 19 9.31 -2.38 2.96
CA ALA A 19 8.02 -1.71 2.73
C ALA A 19 6.85 -2.60 3.15
N THR A 20 6.86 -3.87 2.76
CA THR A 20 5.83 -4.86 3.14
C THR A 20 5.67 -4.95 4.64
N ILE A 21 6.76 -5.08 5.41
CA ILE A 21 6.67 -5.18 6.87
C ILE A 21 6.09 -3.90 7.47
N VAL A 22 6.59 -2.73 7.03
CA VAL A 22 6.15 -1.42 7.54
C VAL A 22 4.66 -1.21 7.27
N PHE A 23 4.22 -1.40 6.02
CA PHE A 23 2.82 -1.21 5.65
C PHE A 23 1.90 -2.32 6.17
N GLY A 24 2.42 -3.53 6.39
CA GLY A 24 1.68 -4.59 7.07
C GLY A 24 1.31 -4.17 8.48
N ILE A 25 2.28 -3.71 9.27
CA ILE A 25 2.02 -3.19 10.62
C ILE A 25 1.01 -2.04 10.57
N ALA A 26 1.21 -1.07 9.68
CA ALA A 26 0.30 0.07 9.54
C ALA A 26 -1.14 -0.36 9.19
N GLY A 27 -1.30 -1.29 8.23
CA GLY A 27 -2.60 -1.79 7.80
C GLY A 27 -3.33 -2.55 8.89
N PHE A 28 -2.63 -3.39 9.65
CA PHE A 28 -3.22 -4.12 10.78
C PHE A 28 -3.57 -3.21 11.95
N VAL A 29 -2.76 -2.17 12.23
CA VAL A 29 -3.11 -1.16 13.23
C VAL A 29 -4.39 -0.43 12.84
N LEU A 30 -4.50 0.06 11.59
CA LEU A 30 -5.72 0.70 11.10
C LEU A 30 -6.95 -0.23 11.18
N GLY A 31 -6.75 -1.52 10.90
CA GLY A 31 -7.81 -2.53 10.99
C GLY A 31 -8.28 -2.77 12.42
N LEU A 32 -7.33 -2.86 13.36
CA LEU A 32 -7.63 -2.96 14.78
C LEU A 32 -8.37 -1.71 15.28
N THR A 33 -7.94 -0.52 14.85
CA THR A 33 -8.64 0.73 15.18
C THR A 33 -10.07 0.74 14.63
N ALA A 34 -10.27 0.34 13.37
CA ALA A 34 -11.60 0.22 12.77
C ALA A 34 -12.50 -0.76 13.55
N ALA A 35 -11.96 -1.91 13.95
CA ALA A 35 -12.69 -2.91 14.73
C ALA A 35 -13.10 -2.38 16.11
N LEU A 36 -12.22 -1.64 16.79
CA LEU A 36 -12.54 -1.03 18.08
C LEU A 36 -13.59 0.07 17.95
N MET A 37 -13.60 0.83 16.85
CA MET A 37 -14.62 1.87 16.59
C MET A 37 -16.04 1.31 16.48
N LEU A 38 -16.22 0.03 16.11
CA LEU A 38 -17.54 -0.60 16.09
C LEU A 38 -18.13 -0.79 17.49
N PHE A 39 -17.29 -0.87 18.53
CA PHE A 39 -17.70 -1.02 19.93
C PHE A 39 -17.58 0.29 20.72
N TYR A 40 -16.56 1.09 20.42
CA TYR A 40 -16.28 2.40 21.01
C TYR A 40 -16.19 3.48 19.91
N PRO A 41 -17.32 4.07 19.48
CA PRO A 41 -17.33 5.04 18.39
C PRO A 41 -16.59 6.35 18.70
N GLU A 42 -16.34 6.67 19.98
CA GLU A 42 -15.64 7.88 20.46
C GLU A 42 -14.10 7.79 20.39
N LEU A 43 -13.56 6.64 20.00
CA LEU A 43 -12.13 6.35 20.00
C LEU A 43 -11.26 7.31 19.13
N PRO A 44 -11.68 7.76 17.93
CA PRO A 44 -10.90 8.73 17.16
C PRO A 44 -10.78 10.08 17.88
N GLU A 45 -11.82 10.53 18.56
CA GLU A 45 -11.84 11.82 19.27
C GLU A 45 -11.02 11.77 20.55
N PHE A 46 -11.03 10.62 21.22
CA PHE A 46 -10.15 10.35 22.36
C PHE A 46 -8.66 10.35 21.97
N LEU A 47 -8.31 9.83 20.79
CA LEU A 47 -6.92 9.71 20.34
C LEU A 47 -6.37 10.97 19.65
N LEU A 48 -7.19 11.66 18.86
CA LEU A 48 -6.74 12.71 17.94
C LEU A 48 -7.27 14.10 18.30
N GLY A 49 -8.15 14.19 19.29
CA GLY A 49 -8.83 15.42 19.67
C GLY A 49 -10.05 15.70 18.80
N THR A 50 -10.91 16.59 19.28
CA THR A 50 -12.11 17.03 18.56
C THR A 50 -11.76 18.26 17.72
N ASP A 51 -12.12 18.25 16.44
CA ASP A 51 -12.02 19.44 15.58
C ASP A 51 -13.13 20.47 15.90
N ASP A 52 -14.11 20.10 16.73
CA ASP A 52 -15.22 20.93 17.15
C ASP A 52 -15.02 21.49 18.57
N THR A 53 -14.87 22.82 18.67
CA THR A 53 -14.70 23.54 19.94
C THR A 53 -15.94 23.55 20.85
N THR A 54 -17.10 23.09 20.36
CA THR A 54 -18.32 22.96 21.19
C THR A 54 -18.42 21.63 21.94
N ILE A 55 -17.56 20.66 21.63
CA ILE A 55 -17.55 19.33 22.27
C ILE A 55 -16.54 19.34 23.44
N GLN A 56 -16.86 20.05 24.51
CA GLN A 56 -16.10 19.99 25.77
C GLN A 56 -16.53 18.84 26.72
N SER A 57 -17.31 17.86 26.26
CA SER A 57 -17.85 16.84 27.16
C SER A 57 -17.88 15.40 26.61
N LEU A 58 -16.77 14.91 26.07
CA LEU A 58 -16.57 13.45 25.92
C LEU A 58 -16.28 12.74 27.26
N ARG A 59 -16.24 13.48 28.39
CA ARG A 59 -16.25 12.91 29.75
C ARG A 59 -17.65 12.61 30.31
N SER A 60 -18.73 12.97 29.60
CA SER A 60 -20.09 13.01 30.17
C SER A 60 -21.11 12.00 29.62
N GLY A 61 -20.75 11.13 28.66
CA GLY A 61 -21.61 10.01 28.26
C GLY A 61 -22.97 10.38 27.64
N ASN A 62 -23.10 11.54 26.97
CA ASN A 62 -24.34 11.96 26.32
C ASN A 62 -24.33 11.64 24.80
N ILE A 63 -25.29 10.82 24.38
CA ILE A 63 -25.46 10.27 23.02
C ILE A 63 -25.70 11.35 21.95
N GLN A 64 -26.12 12.55 22.35
CA GLN A 64 -26.32 13.69 21.43
C GLN A 64 -25.02 14.26 20.84
N GLY A 65 -23.88 14.14 21.53
CA GLY A 65 -22.58 14.61 21.02
C GLY A 65 -22.05 13.75 19.87
N LEU A 66 -22.49 12.48 19.81
CA LEU A 66 -22.08 11.50 18.80
C LEU A 66 -22.64 11.79 17.40
N ILE A 67 -23.69 12.61 17.32
CA ILE A 67 -24.35 12.98 16.04
C ILE A 67 -23.47 13.96 15.24
N HIS A 68 -22.62 14.74 15.93
CA HIS A 68 -21.72 15.72 15.31
C HIS A 68 -20.23 15.33 15.39
N SER A 69 -19.88 14.26 16.10
CA SER A 69 -18.53 13.68 16.12
C SER A 69 -18.23 12.88 14.85
N GLN A 70 -17.88 13.55 13.77
CA GLN A 70 -17.13 12.92 12.69
C GLN A 70 -15.97 13.86 12.38
N GLY A 71 -15.01 13.94 13.31
CA GLY A 71 -13.72 14.59 13.05
C GLY A 71 -13.03 13.99 11.82
N ALA A 72 -11.89 14.54 11.42
CA ALA A 72 -11.23 14.17 10.16
C ALA A 72 -10.94 12.67 9.96
N LEU A 73 -11.01 11.83 11.01
CA LEU A 73 -10.77 10.38 11.00
C LEU A 73 -11.94 9.53 11.54
N GLY A 74 -13.17 9.82 11.09
CA GLY A 74 -14.35 8.96 11.37
C GLY A 74 -14.23 7.54 10.79
N PHE A 75 -15.08 6.62 11.26
CA PHE A 75 -15.07 5.20 10.89
C PHE A 75 -15.05 4.96 9.37
N GLY A 76 -15.86 5.73 8.61
CA GLY A 76 -15.91 5.62 7.16
C GLY A 76 -14.56 5.89 6.48
N ARG A 77 -13.78 6.86 6.98
CA ARG A 77 -12.45 7.20 6.46
C ARG A 77 -11.41 6.17 6.88
N ILE A 78 -11.41 5.75 8.15
CA ILE A 78 -10.50 4.72 8.65
C ILE A 78 -10.71 3.38 7.95
N ARG A 79 -11.95 3.02 7.60
CA ARG A 79 -12.27 1.83 6.78
C ARG A 79 -11.55 1.89 5.43
N MET A 80 -11.70 3.00 4.71
CA MET A 80 -11.08 3.20 3.39
C MET A 80 -9.56 3.20 3.49
N MET A 81 -9.00 3.87 4.51
CA MET A 81 -7.55 3.85 4.76
C MET A 81 -7.06 2.43 5.08
N HIS A 82 -7.79 1.66 5.88
CA HIS A 82 -7.44 0.28 6.22
C HIS A 82 -7.42 -0.62 4.99
N THR A 83 -8.53 -0.70 4.25
CA THR A 83 -8.66 -1.59 3.08
C THR A 83 -7.58 -1.28 2.03
N ASN A 84 -7.35 0.00 1.78
CA ASN A 84 -6.33 0.43 0.85
C ASN A 84 -4.91 0.05 1.31
N THR A 85 -4.58 0.31 2.58
CA THR A 85 -3.27 -0.02 3.14
C THR A 85 -3.00 -1.51 3.09
N VAL A 86 -3.97 -2.33 3.47
CA VAL A 86 -3.78 -3.78 3.49
C VAL A 86 -3.61 -4.33 2.06
N ILE A 87 -4.37 -3.84 1.09
CA ILE A 87 -4.32 -4.37 -0.27
C ILE A 87 -3.14 -3.78 -1.05
N PHE A 88 -3.12 -2.47 -1.26
CA PHE A 88 -2.14 -1.82 -2.13
C PHE A 88 -0.78 -1.64 -1.45
N ALA A 89 -0.75 -1.41 -0.14
CA ALA A 89 0.50 -1.17 0.57
C ALA A 89 1.11 -2.46 1.13
N PHE A 90 0.33 -3.39 1.68
CA PHE A 90 0.88 -4.65 2.20
C PHE A 90 0.89 -5.77 1.15
N VAL A 91 -0.25 -6.16 0.60
CA VAL A 91 -0.35 -7.31 -0.32
C VAL A 91 0.38 -7.05 -1.64
N CYS A 92 0.21 -5.88 -2.27
CA CYS A 92 0.91 -5.60 -3.53
C CYS A 92 2.44 -5.47 -3.35
N ASN A 93 2.94 -4.84 -2.27
CA ASN A 93 4.38 -4.85 -1.99
C ASN A 93 4.90 -6.27 -1.74
N SER A 94 4.12 -7.13 -1.07
CA SER A 94 4.45 -8.56 -0.89
C SER A 94 4.55 -9.28 -2.23
N PHE A 95 3.60 -9.02 -3.13
CA PHE A 95 3.59 -9.54 -4.49
C PHE A 95 4.82 -9.09 -5.27
N PHE A 96 5.17 -7.80 -5.24
CA PHE A 96 6.34 -7.30 -5.96
C PHE A 96 7.65 -7.84 -5.39
N PHE A 97 7.78 -7.93 -4.06
CA PHE A 97 8.89 -8.64 -3.42
C PHE A 97 9.03 -10.06 -3.97
N ALA A 98 7.94 -10.82 -3.98
CA ALA A 98 7.91 -12.19 -4.46
C ALA A 98 8.22 -12.28 -5.96
N ALA A 99 7.69 -11.37 -6.77
CA ALA A 99 7.92 -11.31 -8.22
C ALA A 99 9.39 -10.99 -8.54
N TYR A 100 9.95 -9.91 -7.99
CA TYR A 100 11.35 -9.54 -8.22
C TYR A 100 12.33 -10.60 -7.69
N TYR A 101 11.97 -11.29 -6.61
CA TYR A 101 12.74 -12.43 -6.14
C TYR A 101 12.62 -13.59 -7.14
N SER A 102 11.41 -14.12 -7.35
CA SER A 102 11.15 -15.33 -8.13
C SER A 102 11.62 -15.24 -9.59
N ILE A 103 11.27 -14.17 -10.31
CA ILE A 103 11.59 -14.00 -11.74
C ILE A 103 13.09 -14.16 -11.99
N GLN A 104 13.92 -13.54 -11.15
CA GLN A 104 15.38 -13.61 -11.29
C GLN A 104 15.92 -15.04 -11.14
N ARG A 105 15.40 -15.81 -10.18
CA ARG A 105 15.86 -17.18 -9.91
C ARG A 105 15.32 -18.18 -10.92
N LEU A 106 14.05 -18.04 -11.30
CA LEU A 106 13.40 -18.93 -12.27
C LEU A 106 14.03 -18.78 -13.65
N LEU A 107 14.31 -17.55 -14.08
CA LEU A 107 14.89 -17.28 -15.40
C LEU A 107 16.42 -17.36 -15.43
N LYS A 108 17.05 -17.48 -14.25
CA LYS A 108 18.51 -17.44 -14.03
C LYS A 108 19.15 -16.20 -14.68
N ALA A 109 18.48 -15.06 -14.56
CA ALA A 109 18.86 -13.79 -15.18
C ALA A 109 18.65 -12.63 -14.20
N ARG A 110 19.54 -11.64 -14.23
CA ARG A 110 19.33 -10.36 -13.54
C ARG A 110 18.15 -9.64 -14.19
N MET A 111 17.46 -8.82 -13.40
CA MET A 111 16.41 -7.94 -13.90
C MET A 111 16.92 -7.09 -15.08
N TYR A 112 16.06 -6.85 -16.08
CA TYR A 112 16.45 -6.17 -17.31
C TYR A 112 17.04 -4.77 -17.04
N SER A 113 16.42 -4.02 -16.14
CA SER A 113 16.87 -2.70 -15.74
C SER A 113 16.66 -2.48 -14.24
N ASP A 114 17.76 -2.23 -13.52
CA ASP A 114 17.72 -1.88 -12.10
C ASP A 114 17.06 -0.51 -11.90
N THR A 115 17.28 0.45 -12.82
CA THR A 115 16.67 1.78 -12.76
C THR A 115 15.16 1.73 -12.89
N LEU A 116 14.61 0.95 -13.84
CA LEU A 116 13.16 0.72 -13.93
C LEU A 116 12.61 0.07 -12.66
N SER A 117 13.36 -0.84 -12.05
CA SER A 117 12.95 -1.49 -10.80
C SER A 117 12.82 -0.48 -9.67
N TRP A 118 13.77 0.45 -9.54
CA TRP A 118 13.74 1.52 -8.55
C TRP A 118 12.68 2.59 -8.84
N ILE A 119 12.45 2.94 -10.10
CA ILE A 119 11.35 3.84 -10.48
C ILE A 119 10.02 3.21 -10.07
N HIS A 120 9.80 1.94 -10.41
CA HIS A 120 8.60 1.22 -9.99
C HIS A 120 8.41 1.23 -8.47
N PHE A 121 9.47 0.95 -7.70
CA PHE A 121 9.39 0.98 -6.24
C PHE A 121 8.97 2.36 -5.71
N TRP A 122 9.63 3.44 -6.13
CA TRP A 122 9.32 4.79 -5.65
C TRP A 122 7.97 5.30 -6.12
N THR A 123 7.59 5.02 -7.37
CA THR A 123 6.25 5.33 -7.88
C THR A 123 5.18 4.62 -7.05
N TRP A 124 5.39 3.35 -6.69
CA TRP A 124 4.46 2.61 -5.83
C TRP A 124 4.39 3.18 -4.41
N GLN A 125 5.54 3.52 -3.80
CA GLN A 125 5.54 4.13 -2.46
C GLN A 125 4.87 5.52 -2.45
N LEU A 126 5.13 6.34 -3.48
CA LEU A 126 4.52 7.66 -3.62
C LEU A 126 3.00 7.54 -3.76
N MET A 127 2.52 6.57 -4.54
CA MET A 127 1.10 6.27 -4.69
C MET A 127 0.46 5.95 -3.34
N ILE A 128 1.04 5.05 -2.54
CA ILE A 128 0.51 4.69 -1.22
C ILE A 128 0.41 5.92 -0.30
N VAL A 129 1.47 6.73 -0.25
CA VAL A 129 1.49 7.94 0.59
C VAL A 129 0.47 8.96 0.10
N ALA A 130 0.34 9.15 -1.22
CA ALA A 130 -0.67 10.03 -1.80
C ALA A 130 -2.08 9.56 -1.43
N SER A 131 -2.37 8.26 -1.53
CA SER A 131 -3.66 7.68 -1.16
C SER A 131 -4.01 7.94 0.31
N TRP A 132 -3.04 7.79 1.21
CA TRP A 132 -3.23 8.10 2.63
C TRP A 132 -3.59 9.57 2.86
N VAL A 133 -2.88 10.49 2.20
CA VAL A 133 -3.14 11.93 2.33
C VAL A 133 -4.51 12.29 1.77
N THR A 134 -4.87 11.76 0.59
CA THR A 134 -6.18 12.06 -0.03
C THR A 134 -7.34 11.51 0.79
N PHE A 135 -7.21 10.30 1.35
CA PHE A 135 -8.26 9.72 2.18
C PHE A 135 -8.40 10.42 3.53
N ALA A 136 -7.30 10.85 4.14
CA ALA A 136 -7.35 11.68 5.35
C ALA A 136 -8.06 13.02 5.08
N MET A 137 -7.86 13.62 3.91
CA MET A 137 -8.57 14.82 3.47
C MET A 137 -10.03 14.56 3.05
N GLY A 138 -10.42 13.29 2.86
CA GLY A 138 -11.77 12.89 2.49
C GLY A 138 -12.05 12.84 0.98
N PHE A 139 -11.04 13.03 0.12
CA PHE A 139 -11.18 12.88 -1.33
C PHE A 139 -11.22 11.40 -1.70
N ASN A 140 -12.35 10.95 -2.24
CA ASN A 140 -12.54 9.57 -2.71
C ASN A 140 -13.69 9.46 -3.71
N THR A 141 -13.64 8.43 -4.55
CA THR A 141 -14.67 8.15 -5.57
C THR A 141 -15.78 7.20 -5.09
N SER A 142 -15.80 6.84 -3.79
CA SER A 142 -16.77 5.94 -3.13
C SER A 142 -16.93 4.53 -3.73
N LYS A 143 -16.05 4.13 -4.66
CA LYS A 143 -15.99 2.77 -5.22
C LYS A 143 -15.03 1.93 -4.40
N GLU A 144 -15.50 0.80 -3.86
CA GLU A 144 -14.65 -0.07 -3.05
C GLU A 144 -13.48 -0.63 -3.87
N TYR A 145 -12.28 -0.58 -3.30
CA TYR A 145 -10.99 -0.94 -3.91
C TYR A 145 -10.52 -0.07 -5.07
N ALA A 146 -11.29 0.96 -5.41
CA ALA A 146 -10.97 1.97 -6.41
C ALA A 146 -11.22 3.38 -5.84
N GLU A 147 -11.01 3.57 -4.54
CA GLU A 147 -11.36 4.80 -3.82
C GLU A 147 -10.51 6.00 -4.24
N HIS A 148 -9.38 5.74 -4.90
CA HIS A 148 -8.43 6.73 -5.37
C HIS A 148 -9.05 7.73 -6.34
N GLU A 149 -8.50 8.94 -6.35
CA GLU A 149 -8.80 9.92 -7.37
C GLU A 149 -8.01 9.64 -8.64
N TRP A 150 -8.52 10.14 -9.78
CA TRP A 150 -7.96 9.92 -11.10
C TRP A 150 -6.44 10.19 -11.26
N PRO A 151 -5.79 11.16 -10.56
CA PRO A 151 -4.34 11.35 -10.69
C PRO A 151 -3.55 10.16 -10.12
N ILE A 152 -4.06 9.56 -9.05
CA ILE A 152 -3.46 8.39 -8.41
C ILE A 152 -3.69 7.17 -9.30
N ASP A 153 -4.86 7.04 -9.92
CA ASP A 153 -5.13 5.94 -10.88
C ASP A 153 -4.15 5.96 -12.06
N ILE A 154 -3.85 7.14 -12.60
CA ILE A 154 -2.84 7.30 -13.68
C ILE A 154 -1.46 6.86 -13.17
N LEU A 155 -1.10 7.25 -11.95
CA LEU A 155 0.17 6.87 -11.34
C LEU A 155 0.28 5.35 -11.14
N ILE A 156 -0.81 4.70 -10.71
CA ILE A 156 -0.91 3.24 -10.59
C ILE A 156 -0.69 2.58 -11.95
N ALA A 157 -1.42 3.03 -12.98
CA ALA A 157 -1.31 2.49 -14.33
C ALA A 157 0.12 2.63 -14.87
N PHE A 158 0.74 3.80 -14.69
CA PHE A 158 2.13 4.06 -15.05
C PHE A 158 3.10 3.10 -14.34
N SER A 159 2.94 2.92 -13.03
CA SER A 159 3.75 2.00 -12.22
C SER A 159 3.67 0.56 -12.73
N TRP A 160 2.46 0.08 -13.02
CA TRP A 160 2.22 -1.25 -13.59
C TRP A 160 2.83 -1.45 -14.96
N ILE A 161 2.79 -0.43 -15.83
CA ILE A 161 3.45 -0.49 -17.14
C ILE A 161 4.97 -0.65 -16.97
N ILE A 162 5.59 0.12 -16.07
CA ILE A 162 7.03 0.01 -15.79
C ILE A 162 7.38 -1.38 -15.29
N PHE A 163 6.61 -1.91 -14.33
CA PHE A 163 6.80 -3.26 -13.81
C PHE A 163 6.66 -4.31 -14.93
N GLY A 164 5.60 -4.21 -15.73
CA GLY A 164 5.32 -5.11 -16.84
C GLY A 164 6.44 -5.12 -17.88
N VAL A 165 6.88 -3.94 -18.34
CA VAL A 165 7.99 -3.81 -19.30
C VAL A 165 9.26 -4.47 -18.75
N ASN A 166 9.60 -4.22 -17.48
CA ASN A 166 10.80 -4.79 -16.88
C ASN A 166 10.70 -6.32 -16.71
N MET A 167 9.52 -6.83 -16.32
CA MET A 167 9.24 -8.25 -16.21
C MET A 167 9.33 -8.95 -17.58
N PHE A 168 8.60 -8.47 -18.59
CA PHE A 168 8.60 -9.07 -19.93
C PHE A 168 9.97 -9.00 -20.60
N ALA A 169 10.69 -7.89 -20.46
CA ALA A 169 12.04 -7.76 -20.98
C ALA A 169 13.02 -8.75 -20.30
N THR A 170 12.82 -9.04 -19.02
CA THR A 170 13.60 -10.07 -18.29
C THR A 170 13.25 -11.48 -18.78
N ILE A 171 11.98 -11.77 -19.04
CA ILE A 171 11.52 -13.04 -19.63
C ILE A 171 12.08 -13.24 -21.04
N ALA A 172 12.20 -12.17 -21.83
CA ALA A 172 12.78 -12.20 -23.17
C ALA A 172 14.29 -12.54 -23.15
N LYS A 173 15.03 -12.05 -22.15
CA LYS A 173 16.48 -12.33 -21.96
C LYS A 173 16.78 -13.57 -21.10
N ARG A 174 15.78 -14.42 -20.87
CA ARG A 174 15.93 -15.61 -20.02
C ARG A 174 16.99 -16.58 -20.55
N ARG A 175 17.66 -17.29 -19.65
CA ARG A 175 18.65 -18.32 -20.00
C ARG A 175 18.07 -19.73 -20.09
N VAL A 176 16.84 -19.93 -19.64
CA VAL A 176 16.14 -21.21 -19.62
C VAL A 176 15.18 -21.32 -20.81
N ARG A 177 15.12 -22.51 -21.45
CA ARG A 177 14.25 -22.73 -22.63
C ARG A 177 12.78 -22.81 -22.24
N HIS A 178 12.49 -23.49 -21.13
CA HIS A 178 11.14 -23.69 -20.59
C HIS A 178 10.84 -22.67 -19.49
N LEU A 179 9.58 -22.25 -19.42
CA LEU A 179 9.06 -21.48 -18.30
C LEU A 179 8.60 -22.43 -17.20
N TYR A 180 8.73 -21.99 -15.95
CA TYR A 180 8.22 -22.72 -14.80
C TYR A 180 6.69 -22.80 -14.91
N VAL A 181 6.15 -24.00 -14.71
CA VAL A 181 4.71 -24.31 -14.70
C VAL A 181 4.27 -24.40 -13.25
#